data_AF-A0A346N0D6-F1
#
_entry.id   AF-A0A346N0D6-F1
#
_cell.length_a   1.000
_cell.length_b   1.000
_cell.length_c   1.000
_cell.angle_alpha   90.00
_cell.angle_beta   90.00
_cell.angle_gamma   90.00
#
_symmetry.space_group_name_H-M   'P 1'
#
loop_
_entity.id
_entity.type
_entity.pdbx_description
1 polymer ?
#
loop_
_entity_poly.entity_id
_entity_poly.type
_entity_poly.pdbx_seq_one_letter_code
_entity_poly.pdbx_strand_id
1 'polypeptide(L)'
;MAFDSARIASRIEMLALQQAQLDAATAHGVAFHMTDWLEDLDAWHRFCINPDAPSQEELSRLLMGFLLHVPEHLAAAAKLFTGLPITDTFGVNATSASCDPVDPGVSATP
;
A
#
# COMPACT_ATOMS: atom_id res chain seq x y z
N MET A 1 -7.82 6.85 18.07
CA MET A 1 -7.16 8.15 17.91
C MET A 1 -7.65 8.73 16.58
N ALA A 2 -8.04 10.00 16.51
CA ALA A 2 -8.43 10.58 15.23
C ALA A 2 -7.21 11.21 14.56
N PHE A 3 -6.83 10.70 13.40
CA PHE A 3 -5.76 11.29 12.58
C PHE A 3 -6.28 12.52 11.84
N ASP A 4 -5.48 13.58 11.76
CA ASP A 4 -5.75 14.72 10.89
C ASP A 4 -5.32 14.36 9.47
N SER A 5 -6.14 13.54 8.79
CA SER A 5 -5.83 12.96 7.48
C SER A 5 -5.51 14.05 6.44
N ALA A 6 -6.28 15.15 6.43
CA ALA A 6 -6.05 16.26 5.51
C ALA A 6 -4.66 16.91 5.71
N ARG A 7 -4.27 17.15 6.97
CA ARG A 7 -2.95 17.71 7.27
C ARG A 7 -1.83 16.74 6.95
N ILE A 8 -2.01 15.45 7.22
CA ILE A 8 -1.03 14.40 6.89
C ILE A 8 -0.84 14.32 5.37
N ALA A 9 -1.93 14.23 4.61
CA ALA A 9 -1.91 14.20 3.16
C ALA A 9 -1.21 15.43 2.58
N SER A 10 -1.58 16.64 3.03
CA SER A 10 -0.95 17.89 2.59
C SER A 10 0.57 17.92 2.85
N ARG A 11 1.01 17.37 3.98
CA ARG A 11 2.45 17.29 4.31
C ARG A 11 3.20 16.30 3.43
N ILE A 12 2.60 15.16 3.13
CA ILE A 12 3.19 14.14 2.24
C ILE A 12 3.26 14.68 0.81
N GLU A 13 2.18 15.27 0.32
CA GLU A 13 2.11 15.86 -1.03
C GLU A 13 3.17 16.96 -1.21
N MET A 14 3.30 17.86 -0.23
CA MET A 14 4.32 18.92 -0.26
C MET A 14 5.74 18.35 -0.29
N LEU A 15 6.02 17.30 0.48
CA LEU A 15 7.32 16.63 0.46
C LEU A 15 7.58 15.98 -0.90
N ALA A 16 6.59 15.27 -1.45
CA ALA A 16 6.70 14.60 -2.74
C ALA A 16 6.98 15.60 -3.89
N LEU A 17 6.30 16.75 -3.87
CA LEU A 17 6.53 17.85 -4.81
C LEU A 17 7.93 18.48 -4.68
N GLN A 18 8.33 18.81 -3.46
CA GLN A 18 9.51 19.66 -3.23
C GLN A 18 10.82 18.88 -3.16
N GLN A 19 10.79 17.72 -2.52
CA GLN A 19 12.00 16.94 -2.22
C GLN A 19 12.19 15.81 -3.22
N ALA A 20 11.11 15.07 -3.53
CA ALA A 20 11.15 14.00 -4.52
C ALA A 20 10.96 14.51 -5.96
N GLN A 21 10.61 15.79 -6.14
CA GLN A 21 10.42 16.44 -7.45
C GLN A 21 9.40 15.71 -8.34
N LEU A 22 8.38 15.10 -7.73
CA LEU A 22 7.29 14.46 -8.46
C LEU A 22 6.37 15.53 -9.07
N ASP A 23 5.69 15.18 -10.16
CA ASP A 23 4.60 16.02 -10.67
C ASP A 23 3.41 16.04 -9.68
N ALA A 24 2.53 17.02 -9.84
CA ALA A 24 1.41 17.23 -8.93
C ALA A 24 0.43 16.04 -8.87
N ALA A 25 0.17 15.37 -9.98
CA ALA A 25 -0.75 14.24 -10.00
C ALA A 25 -0.14 13.03 -9.26
N THR A 26 1.14 12.74 -9.50
CA THR A 26 1.88 11.68 -8.82
C THR A 26 2.02 11.97 -7.32
N ALA A 27 2.38 13.20 -6.94
CA ALA A 27 2.49 13.61 -5.54
C ALA A 27 1.16 13.48 -4.79
N HIS A 28 0.05 13.89 -5.42
CA HIS A 28 -1.29 13.72 -4.88
C HIS A 28 -1.65 12.24 -4.71
N GLY A 29 -1.35 11.42 -5.71
CA GLY A 29 -1.56 9.96 -5.65
C GLY A 29 -0.79 9.30 -4.50
N VAL A 30 0.46 9.69 -4.26
CA VAL A 30 1.23 9.23 -3.10
C VAL A 30 0.53 9.62 -1.79
N ALA A 31 0.12 10.88 -1.64
CA ALA A 31 -0.54 11.36 -0.43
C ALA A 31 -1.87 10.64 -0.16
N PHE A 32 -2.68 10.44 -1.20
CA PHE A 32 -3.92 9.67 -1.14
C PHE A 32 -3.65 8.24 -0.66
N HIS A 33 -2.78 7.49 -1.36
CA HIS A 33 -2.51 6.11 -0.99
C HIS A 33 -1.84 5.98 0.40
N MET A 34 -1.10 6.98 0.87
CA MET A 34 -0.52 6.96 2.21
C MET A 34 -1.51 7.32 3.34
N THR A 35 -2.72 7.80 3.02
CA THR A 35 -3.68 8.28 4.04
C THR A 35 -5.03 7.59 4.02
N ASP A 36 -5.41 6.94 2.92
CA ASP A 36 -6.72 6.29 2.78
C ASP A 36 -6.95 5.14 3.78
N TRP A 37 -5.87 4.53 4.29
CA TRP A 37 -5.90 3.42 5.25
C TRP A 37 -5.66 3.84 6.70
N LEU A 38 -5.75 5.14 7.03
CA LEU A 38 -5.52 5.62 8.41
C LEU A 38 -6.54 5.08 9.42
N GLU A 39 -7.76 4.75 8.98
CA GLU A 39 -8.75 4.09 9.85
C GLU A 39 -8.34 2.65 10.19
N ASP A 40 -7.81 1.90 9.21
CA ASP A 40 -7.25 0.57 9.42
C ASP A 40 -6.07 0.61 10.39
N LEU A 41 -5.20 1.63 10.27
CA LEU A 41 -4.09 1.85 11.19
C LEU A 41 -4.57 2.11 12.63
N ASP A 42 -5.58 2.95 12.82
CA ASP A 42 -6.12 3.21 14.15
C ASP A 42 -6.76 1.95 14.75
N ALA A 43 -7.50 1.18 13.96
CA ALA A 43 -8.10 -0.08 14.38
C ALA A 43 -7.02 -1.09 14.80
N TRP A 44 -6.00 -1.28 13.96
CA TRP A 44 -4.86 -2.16 14.26
C TRP A 44 -4.13 -1.72 15.53
N HIS A 45 -3.83 -0.43 15.66
CA HIS A 45 -3.17 0.12 16.84
C HIS A 45 -3.97 -0.10 18.12
N ARG A 46 -5.30 0.10 18.09
CA ARG A 46 -6.18 -0.19 19.25
C ARG A 46 -6.14 -1.66 19.64
N PHE A 47 -6.16 -2.56 18.66
CA PHE A 47 -6.01 -4.00 18.91
C PHE A 47 -4.64 -4.32 19.54
N CYS A 48 -3.55 -3.75 19.03
CA CYS A 48 -2.22 -3.96 19.60
C CYS A 48 -2.07 -3.47 21.05
N ILE A 49 -2.78 -2.39 21.43
CA ILE A 49 -2.80 -1.89 22.81
C ILE A 49 -3.62 -2.79 23.73
N ASN A 50 -4.74 -3.33 23.24
CA ASN A 50 -5.66 -4.14 24.02
C ASN A 50 -6.13 -5.37 23.23
N PRO A 51 -5.30 -6.43 23.17
CA PRO A 51 -5.55 -7.58 22.29
C PRO A 51 -6.74 -8.44 22.71
N ASP A 52 -7.17 -8.35 23.97
CA ASP A 52 -8.31 -9.11 24.51
C ASP A 52 -9.66 -8.39 24.30
N ALA A 53 -9.66 -7.17 23.76
CA ALA A 53 -10.87 -6.38 23.57
C ALA A 53 -11.79 -6.86 22.42
N PRO A 54 -11.31 -7.11 21.19
CA PRO A 54 -12.19 -7.52 20.11
C PRO A 54 -12.65 -8.97 20.29
N SER A 55 -13.87 -9.24 19.86
CA SER A 55 -14.32 -10.62 19.62
C SER A 55 -13.51 -11.27 18.48
N GLN A 56 -13.56 -12.60 18.40
CA GLN A 56 -12.89 -13.33 17.31
C GLN A 56 -13.35 -12.91 15.92
N GLU A 57 -14.65 -12.57 15.78
CA GLU A 57 -15.20 -12.11 14.51
C GLU A 57 -14.69 -10.71 14.14
N GLU A 58 -14.63 -9.79 15.10
CA GLU A 58 -14.08 -8.46 14.91
C GLU A 58 -12.59 -8.51 14.59
N LEU A 59 -11.83 -9.37 15.28
CA LEU A 59 -10.41 -9.56 14.99
C LEU A 59 -10.18 -10.15 13.60
N SER A 60 -11.00 -11.12 13.17
CA SER A 60 -10.94 -11.67 11.82
C SER A 60 -11.20 -10.59 10.76
N ARG A 61 -12.24 -9.77 10.95
CA ARG A 61 -12.56 -8.65 10.04
C ARG A 61 -11.42 -7.62 9.99
N LEU A 62 -10.87 -7.26 11.15
CA LEU A 62 -9.76 -6.33 11.28
C LEU A 62 -8.51 -6.86 10.57
N LEU A 63 -8.16 -8.14 10.76
CA LEU A 63 -7.03 -8.78 10.10
C LEU A 63 -7.21 -8.79 8.58
N MET A 64 -8.39 -9.18 8.08
CA MET A 64 -8.66 -9.21 6.65
C MET A 64 -8.60 -7.80 6.02
N GLY A 65 -9.19 -6.80 6.67
CA GLY A 65 -9.12 -5.41 6.21
C GLY A 65 -7.67 -4.93 6.15
N PHE A 66 -6.93 -5.10 7.24
CA PHE A 66 -5.54 -4.65 7.31
C PHE A 66 -4.63 -5.38 6.32
N LEU A 67 -4.77 -6.70 6.15
CA LEU A 67 -3.89 -7.51 5.28
C LEU A 67 -4.18 -7.38 3.79
N LEU A 68 -5.37 -6.95 3.39
CA LEU A 68 -5.72 -6.78 1.98
C LEU A 68 -5.68 -5.32 1.55
N HIS A 69 -6.21 -4.40 2.35
CA HIS A 69 -6.32 -3.00 1.99
C HIS A 69 -4.97 -2.27 2.12
N VAL A 70 -4.31 -2.39 3.27
CA VAL A 70 -3.09 -1.62 3.56
C VAL A 70 -1.94 -1.96 2.60
N PRO A 71 -1.63 -3.24 2.31
CA PRO A 71 -0.51 -3.56 1.42
C PRO A 71 -0.69 -3.05 -0.01
N GLU A 72 -1.92 -3.05 -0.54
CA GLU A 72 -2.20 -2.51 -1.88
C GLU A 72 -1.90 -1.00 -1.95
N HIS A 73 -2.36 -0.25 -0.95
CA HIS A 73 -2.10 1.18 -0.85
C HIS A 73 -0.62 1.49 -0.65
N LEU A 74 0.08 0.74 0.22
CA LEU A 74 1.52 0.90 0.42
C LEU A 74 2.32 0.56 -0.85
N ALA A 75 1.95 -0.50 -1.56
CA ALA A 75 2.60 -0.88 -2.82
C ALA A 75 2.40 0.21 -3.89
N ALA A 76 1.19 0.74 -4.04
CA ALA A 76 0.89 1.84 -4.96
C ALA A 76 1.70 3.10 -4.60
N ALA A 77 1.65 3.52 -3.33
CA ALA A 77 2.41 4.69 -2.86
C ALA A 77 3.92 4.52 -3.08
N ALA A 78 4.48 3.35 -2.76
CA ALA A 78 5.90 3.07 -2.96
C ALA A 78 6.29 3.09 -4.45
N LYS A 79 5.46 2.52 -5.33
CA LYS A 79 5.68 2.57 -6.77
C LYS A 79 5.66 3.99 -7.30
N LEU A 80 4.68 4.80 -6.90
CA LEU A 80 4.54 6.20 -7.31
C LEU A 80 5.69 7.07 -6.78
N PHE A 81 6.09 6.89 -5.53
CA PHE A 81 7.08 7.74 -4.88
C PHE A 81 8.51 7.42 -5.33
N THR A 82 8.85 6.15 -5.54
CA THR A 82 10.22 5.72 -5.85
C THR A 82 10.45 5.44 -7.34
N GLY A 83 9.39 5.17 -8.10
CA GLY A 83 9.46 4.65 -9.47
C GLY A 83 9.94 3.19 -9.58
N LEU A 84 10.43 2.60 -8.49
CA LEU A 84 11.02 1.27 -8.47
C LEU A 84 9.95 0.17 -8.44
N PRO A 85 10.24 -1.03 -8.97
CA PRO A 85 9.35 -2.18 -8.80
C PRO A 85 9.30 -2.61 -7.33
N ILE A 86 8.12 -3.00 -6.86
CA ILE A 86 7.96 -3.67 -5.55
C ILE A 86 8.37 -5.12 -5.74
N THR A 87 9.36 -5.55 -4.97
CA THR A 87 9.90 -6.91 -5.04
C THR A 87 9.35 -7.75 -3.90
N ASP A 88 8.82 -8.93 -4.23
CA ASP A 88 8.49 -9.94 -3.23
C ASP A 88 9.77 -10.54 -2.65
N THR A 89 10.22 -9.95 -1.54
CA THR A 89 11.46 -10.35 -0.86
C THR A 89 11.32 -11.70 -0.15
N PHE A 90 10.09 -12.10 0.20
CA PHE A 90 9.85 -13.32 0.98
C PHE A 90 9.47 -14.53 0.12
N GLY A 91 9.25 -14.33 -1.19
CA GLY A 91 8.96 -15.40 -2.14
C GLY A 91 7.61 -16.09 -1.89
N VAL A 92 6.64 -15.35 -1.35
CA VAL A 92 5.29 -15.85 -1.05
C VAL A 92 4.28 -15.48 -2.16
N ASN A 93 4.76 -14.92 -3.26
CA ASN A 93 4.01 -14.32 -4.35
C ASN A 93 3.03 -13.24 -3.88
N ALA A 94 3.47 -12.38 -2.95
CA ALA A 94 2.66 -11.28 -2.41
C ALA A 94 2.28 -10.23 -3.46
N THR A 95 3.09 -10.08 -4.51
CA THR A 95 2.85 -9.16 -5.62
C THR A 95 2.99 -9.93 -6.94
N SER A 96 1.88 -10.45 -7.46
CA SER A 96 1.87 -11.07 -8.79
C SER A 96 1.66 -9.99 -9.85
N ALA A 97 2.66 -9.77 -10.71
CA ALA A 97 2.45 -9.08 -11.96
C ALA A 97 1.61 -9.99 -12.87
N SER A 98 0.28 -9.96 -12.77
CA SER A 98 -0.57 -10.62 -13.74
C SER A 98 -0.63 -9.76 -15.01
N CYS A 99 0.42 -9.84 -15.84
CA CYS A 99 0.37 -9.54 -17.27
C CYS A 99 1.75 -9.77 -17.91
N ASP A 100 2.13 -11.02 -18.11
CA ASP A 100 2.88 -11.40 -19.30
C ASP A 100 2.16 -12.63 -19.90
N PRO A 101 1.58 -12.54 -21.10
CA PRO A 101 1.28 -13.74 -21.85
C PRO A 101 2.61 -14.43 -22.11
N VAL A 102 2.74 -15.68 -21.67
CA VAL A 102 3.80 -16.57 -22.13
C VAL A 102 3.65 -16.66 -23.65
N ASP A 103 4.52 -15.98 -24.41
CA ASP A 103 4.63 -16.18 -25.84
C ASP A 103 5.23 -17.57 -26.08
N PRO A 104 4.46 -18.55 -26.61
CA PRO A 104 5.00 -19.85 -26.97
C PRO A 104 5.54 -19.78 -28.40
N GLY A 105 6.60 -19.02 -28.62
CA GLY A 105 7.38 -19.03 -29.87
C GLY A 105 8.86 -18.95 -29.49
N VAL A 106 9.80 -19.75 -30.00
CA VAL A 106 10.02 -20.14 -31.39
C VAL A 106 11.01 -21.32 -31.36
N SER A 107 10.63 -22.48 -31.90
CA SER A 107 11.59 -23.52 -32.29
C SER A 107 12.12 -23.17 -33.68
N ALA A 108 13.20 -22.39 -33.72
CA ALA A 108 13.98 -22.18 -34.93
C ALA A 108 15.06 -23.27 -35.04
N THR A 109 14.78 -24.24 -35.92
CA THR A 109 15.68 -24.87 -36.91
C THR A 109 16.94 -25.62 -36.41
N PRO A 110 17.44 -26.58 -37.22
CA PRO A 110 18.13 -26.28 -38.48
C PRO A 110 17.30 -26.54 -39.74
#